data_AF-A0A382SNX4-F1
#
_entry.id   AF-A0A382SNX4-F1
#
_cell.length_a   1.000
_cell.length_b   1.000
_cell.length_c   1.000
_cell.angle_alpha   90.00
_cell.angle_beta   90.00
_cell.angle_gamma   90.00
#
_symmetry.space_group_name_H-M   'P 1'
#
loop_
_entity.id
_entity.type
_entity.pdbx_description
1 polymer ?
#
loop_
_entity_poly.entity_id
_entity_poly.type
_entity_poly.pdbx_seq_one_letter_code
_entity_poly.pdbx_strand_id
1 'polypeptide(L)' 'MKVGDKIKVDFAGKKKDAVVFKLFPNSVHLKIDFEKDK' A
#
# COMPACT_ATOMS: atom_id res chain seq x y z
N MET A 1 1.42 -2.37 12.45
CA MET A 1 0.85 -2.72 11.14
C MET A 1 0.89 -4.23 11.01
N LYS A 2 -0.20 -4.86 10.61
CA LYS A 2 -0.31 -6.29 10.37
C LYS A 2 -0.51 -6.54 8.88
N VAL A 3 -0.13 -7.73 8.42
CA VAL A 3 -0.47 -8.18 7.06
C VAL A 3 -1.99 -8.19 6.93
N GLY A 4 -2.51 -7.52 5.90
CA GLY A 4 -3.95 -7.33 5.67
C GLY A 4 -4.48 -5.95 6.08
N ASP A 5 -3.71 -5.14 6.81
CA ASP A 5 -4.13 -3.77 7.14
C ASP A 5 -4.23 -2.91 5.88
N LYS A 6 -5.31 -2.12 5.78
CA LYS A 6 -5.47 -1.07 4.77
C LYS A 6 -4.83 0.21 5.29
N ILE A 7 -3.98 0.82 4.48
CA ILE A 7 -3.30 2.08 4.76
C ILE A 7 -3.41 3.03 3.58
N LYS A 8 -3.35 4.33 3.86
CA LYS A 8 -3.21 5.36 2.82
C LYS A 8 -1.74 5.74 2.69
N VAL A 9 -1.20 5.60 1.49
CA VAL A 9 0.16 5.99 1.17
C VAL A 9 0.15 7.13 0.15
N ASP A 10 1.09 8.05 0.29
CA ASP A 10 1.36 9.04 -0.74
C ASP A 10 2.29 8.39 -1.77
N PHE A 11 1.78 8.24 -2.99
CA PHE A 11 2.55 7.71 -4.12
C PHE A 11 2.43 8.68 -5.29
N ALA A 12 3.56 9.25 -5.71
CA ALA A 12 3.64 10.24 -6.78
C ALA A 12 2.72 11.47 -6.55
N GLY A 13 2.60 11.95 -5.31
CA GLY A 13 1.78 13.12 -4.97
C GLY A 13 0.28 12.85 -4.93
N LYS A 14 -0.15 11.58 -5.07
CA LYS A 14 -1.53 11.15 -4.92
C LYS A 14 -1.64 10.21 -3.72
N LYS A 15 -2.64 10.45 -2.87
CA LYS A 15 -3.00 9.51 -1.80
C LYS A 15 -3.70 8.31 -2.42
N LYS A 16 -3.16 7.12 -2.20
CA LYS A 16 -3.71 5.85 -2.66
C LYS A 16 -3.92 4.92 -1.49
N ASP A 17 -4.99 4.15 -1.55
CA ASP A 17 -5.22 3.07 -0.62
C ASP A 17 -4.33 1.88 -1.00
N ALA A 18 -3.71 1.28 0.00
CA ALA A 18 -2.82 0.16 -0.15
C ALA A 18 -3.06 -0.87 0.97
N VAL A 19 -2.84 -2.14 0.66
CA VAL A 19 -2.92 -3.23 1.62
C VAL A 19 -1.51 -3.72 1.94
N VAL A 20 -1.24 -3.89 3.24
CA VAL A 20 0.00 -4.51 3.69
C VAL A 20 0.01 -5.98 3.30
N PHE A 21 0.83 -6.33 2.31
CA PHE A 21 0.90 -7.70 1.78
C PHE A 21 1.92 -8.56 2.51
N LYS A 22 3.11 -8.02 2.80
CA LYS A 22 4.13 -8.69 3.61
C LYS A 22 4.88 -7.68 4.48
N LEU A 23 5.20 -8.10 5.70
CA LEU A 23 6.02 -7.36 6.64
C LEU A 23 7.37 -8.08 6.81
N PHE A 24 8.44 -7.31 6.71
CA PHE A 24 9.80 -7.71 7.05
C PHE A 24 10.28 -6.79 8.19
N PRO A 25 11.37 -7.15 8.90
CA PRO A 25 11.84 -6.36 10.03
C PRO A 25 12.08 -4.87 9.72
N ASN A 26 12.56 -4.56 8.50
CA ASN A 26 12.91 -3.20 8.08
C ASN A 26 12.17 -2.71 6.82
N SER A 27 11.31 -3.55 6.21
CA SER A 27 10.63 -3.20 4.97
C SER A 27 9.22 -3.77 4.93
N VAL A 28 8.36 -3.11 4.16
CA VAL A 28 6.97 -3.53 3.97
C VAL A 28 6.67 -3.60 2.49
N HIS A 29 6.09 -4.70 2.04
CA HIS A 29 5.52 -4.80 0.71
C HIS A 29 4.05 -4.44 0.76
N LEU A 30 3.69 -3.45 -0.04
CA LEU A 30 2.35 -2.92 -0.15
C LEU A 30 1.77 -3.29 -1.52
N LYS A 31 0.52 -3.74 -1.54
CA LYS A 31 -0.27 -3.79 -2.77
C LYS A 31 -1.08 -2.51 -2.84
N ILE A 32 -0.75 -1.66 -3.81
CA ILE A 32 -1.46 -0.40 -4.04
C ILE A 32 -2.57 -0.68 -5.05
N ASP A 33 -3.80 -0.32 -4.71
CA ASP A 33 -4.90 -0.34 -5.67
C ASP A 33 -4.76 0.88 -6.58
N PHE A 34 -4.22 0.64 -7.78
CA PHE A 34 -4.32 1.58 -8.87
C PHE A 34 -5.69 1.38 -9.51
N GLU A 35 -6.57 2.37 -9.37
CA GLU A 35 -7.67 2.53 -10.31
C GLU A 35 -7.05 2.47 -11.71
N LYS A 36 -7.44 1.46 -12.48
CA LYS A 36 -6.98 1.34 -13.88
C LYS A 36 -7.37 2.63 -14.57
N ASP A 37 -6.36 3.36 -15.02
CA ASP A 37 -6.54 4.42 -15.99
C ASP A 37 -7.26 3.80 -17.21
N LYS A 38 -8.31 4.47 -17.66
CA LYS A 38 -9.27 3.94 -18.64
C LYS A 38 -8.75 4.08 -20.06
#